data_AF-A0A2N2P245-F1
#
_entry.id   AF-A0A2N2P245-F1
#
_cell.length_a   1.000
_cell.length_b   1.000
_cell.length_c   1.000
_cell.angle_alpha   90.00
_cell.angle_beta   90.00
_cell.angle_gamma   90.00
#
_symmetry.space_group_name_H-M   'P 1'
#
loop_
_entity.id
_entity.type
_entity.pdbx_description
1 polymer ?
#
loop_
_entity_poly.entity_id
_entity_poly.type
_entity_poly.pdbx_seq_one_letter_code
_entity_poly.pdbx_strand_id
1 'polypeptide(L)'
;MRRAILVFIILLLSIVSPVMAQTSINIDQMNVRIWPEYDRPSVLVIMNFFVDANIKLPAKVTINVPASTGGPELVAYRGLDEQLYMLDYDTQANGDWIAVTFTTPFAEIQLEYYDAFNVDGGTRSYQYRWYGDYAVNQFSFEVQRPMTATNMTFKESMGSAQVGPDGLTYYVNNVGTVESGTSFSLNMQYSKNDDVLSRSDTLSVEPSQPLTEEIEGRQSFPQILPILLAVLALVLIGLGLYWYKQTTGKRLPNERANRSHGSRKAAVVSDTDDPIYCHQCGKRASGSDAFCRSCGTRLRRGE
;
A
#
# COMPACT_ATOMS: atom_id res chain seq x y z
N MET A 1 81.81 1.42 8.74
CA MET A 1 80.77 0.38 8.89
C MET A 1 79.70 0.74 9.93
N ARG A 2 80.03 0.96 11.22
CA ARG A 2 79.01 1.30 12.26
C ARG A 2 78.12 2.51 11.95
N ARG A 3 78.68 3.59 11.36
CA ARG A 3 77.89 4.78 10.98
C ARG A 3 76.94 4.55 9.81
N ALA A 4 77.32 3.70 8.86
CA ALA A 4 76.47 3.35 7.72
C ALA A 4 75.29 2.46 8.15
N ILE A 5 75.50 1.57 9.11
CA ILE A 5 74.45 0.73 9.71
C ILE A 5 73.43 1.60 10.46
N LEU A 6 73.90 2.60 11.23
CA LEU A 6 73.03 3.54 11.93
C LEU A 6 72.17 4.37 10.97
N VAL A 7 72.74 4.86 9.88
CA VAL A 7 72.00 5.60 8.85
C VAL A 7 70.97 4.71 8.14
N PHE A 8 71.33 3.44 7.87
CA PHE A 8 70.42 2.48 7.26
C PHE A 8 69.24 2.13 8.16
N ILE A 9 69.47 1.98 9.47
CA ILE A 9 68.41 1.72 10.47
C ILE A 9 67.48 2.93 10.59
N ILE A 10 68.01 4.15 10.63
CA ILE A 10 67.20 5.39 10.68
C ILE A 10 66.35 5.54 9.41
N LEU A 11 66.92 5.21 8.24
CA LEU A 11 66.19 5.22 6.97
C LEU A 11 65.07 4.17 6.94
N LEU A 12 65.28 2.99 7.53
CA LEU A 12 64.25 1.95 7.64
C LEU A 12 63.09 2.37 8.56
N LEU A 13 63.38 3.07 9.65
CA LEU A 13 62.41 3.64 10.58
C LEU A 13 61.65 4.86 10.01
N SER A 14 62.07 5.39 8.86
CA SER A 14 61.39 6.51 8.19
C SER A 14 60.24 6.07 7.28
N ILE A 15 60.05 4.76 7.08
CA ILE A 15 59.05 4.17 6.16
C ILE A 15 57.79 3.70 6.91
N VAL A 16 57.69 3.93 8.23
CA VAL A 16 56.43 3.72 8.96
C VAL A 16 55.44 4.81 8.57
N SER A 17 54.67 4.53 7.52
CA SER A 17 53.45 5.29 7.22
C SER A 17 52.53 5.20 8.44
N PRO A 18 51.88 6.30 8.86
CA PRO A 18 50.85 6.21 9.87
C PRO A 18 49.76 5.29 9.34
N VAL A 19 49.62 4.10 9.92
CA VAL A 19 48.40 3.32 9.79
C VAL A 19 47.33 4.18 10.45
N MET A 20 46.51 4.83 9.64
CA MET A 20 45.29 5.45 10.14
C MET A 20 44.46 4.31 10.71
N ALA A 21 44.45 4.17 12.03
CA ALA A 21 43.47 3.33 12.69
C ALA A 21 42.10 3.81 12.20
N GLN A 22 41.40 2.98 11.42
CA GLN A 22 39.99 3.22 11.15
C GLN A 22 39.34 3.37 12.51
N THR A 23 38.71 4.52 12.76
CA THR A 23 37.87 4.71 13.94
C THR A 23 36.92 3.51 13.97
N SER A 24 37.06 2.67 15.00
CA SER A 24 36.24 1.48 15.11
C SER A 24 34.79 1.92 15.19
N ILE A 25 33.99 1.56 14.18
CA ILE A 25 32.57 1.86 14.18
C ILE A 25 31.94 1.13 15.37
N ASN A 26 31.20 1.87 16.18
CA ASN A 26 30.38 1.32 17.24
C ASN A 26 28.92 1.41 16.80
N ILE A 27 28.13 0.39 17.13
CA ILE A 27 26.69 0.40 16.96
C ILE A 27 26.07 0.78 18.30
N ASP A 28 25.27 1.84 18.34
CA ASP A 28 24.59 2.22 19.57
C ASP A 28 23.43 1.26 19.87
N GLN A 29 22.60 0.99 18.87
CA GLN A 29 21.46 0.09 18.99
C GLN A 29 21.40 -0.87 17.81
N MET A 30 21.15 -2.14 18.10
CA MET A 30 20.89 -3.20 17.13
C MET A 30 19.63 -3.95 17.52
N ASN A 31 18.64 -3.96 16.63
CA ASN A 31 17.45 -4.77 16.76
C ASN A 31 17.36 -5.74 15.58
N VAL A 32 17.46 -7.03 15.89
CA VAL A 32 17.30 -8.10 14.90
C VAL A 32 15.91 -8.70 15.07
N ARG A 33 15.06 -8.51 14.05
CA ARG A 33 13.72 -9.09 13.97
C ARG A 33 13.76 -10.31 13.08
N ILE A 34 13.17 -11.40 13.55
CA ILE A 34 13.17 -12.71 12.89
C ILE A 34 11.72 -13.13 12.72
N TRP A 35 11.25 -13.10 11.47
CA TRP A 35 9.86 -13.29 11.11
C TRP A 35 9.73 -14.50 10.16
N PRO A 36 9.50 -15.71 10.68
CA PRO A 36 9.32 -16.91 9.87
C PRO A 36 7.95 -16.91 9.21
N GLU A 37 7.90 -17.42 7.99
CA GLU A 37 6.66 -17.57 7.22
C GLU A 37 5.81 -16.28 7.23
N TYR A 38 6.47 -15.12 7.18
CA TYR A 38 5.79 -13.83 7.21
C TYR A 38 5.10 -13.55 5.89
N ASP A 39 5.88 -13.40 4.81
CA ASP A 39 5.38 -13.14 3.45
C ASP A 39 6.02 -14.07 2.40
N ARG A 40 6.97 -14.91 2.80
CA ARG A 40 7.57 -15.99 2.01
C ARG A 40 7.64 -17.26 2.87
N PRO A 41 7.66 -18.48 2.28
CA PRO A 41 7.88 -19.74 3.00
C PRO A 41 9.36 -19.91 3.42
N SER A 42 9.90 -18.90 4.09
CA SER A 42 11.27 -18.75 4.57
C SER A 42 11.27 -17.86 5.81
N VAL A 43 12.45 -17.53 6.34
CA VAL A 43 12.61 -16.59 7.46
C VAL A 43 13.02 -15.23 6.93
N LEU A 44 12.20 -14.20 7.15
CA LEU A 44 12.62 -12.81 6.95
C LEU A 44 13.42 -12.37 8.17
N VAL A 45 14.66 -11.95 7.94
CA VAL A 45 15.51 -11.33 8.97
C VAL A 45 15.65 -9.86 8.65
N ILE A 46 15.26 -9.01 9.60
CA ILE A 46 15.36 -7.55 9.50
C ILE A 46 16.31 -7.06 10.58
N MET A 47 17.41 -6.46 10.15
CA MET A 47 18.41 -5.87 11.02
C MET A 47 18.26 -4.36 10.95
N ASN A 48 17.79 -3.75 12.03
CA ASN A 48 17.65 -2.31 12.13
C ASN A 48 18.62 -1.80 13.20
N PHE A 49 19.50 -0.88 12.82
CA PHE A 49 20.57 -0.44 13.71
C PHE A 49 20.97 1.01 13.53
N PHE A 50 21.53 1.54 14.61
CA PHE A 50 21.99 2.91 14.72
C PHE A 50 23.50 2.92 14.89
N VAL A 51 24.21 3.54 13.96
CA VAL A 51 25.63 3.87 14.13
C VAL A 51 25.76 4.92 15.23
N ASP A 52 26.77 4.77 16.09
CA ASP A 52 27.04 5.67 17.21
C ASP A 52 27.17 7.14 16.75
N ALA A 53 26.56 8.06 17.52
CA ALA A 53 26.51 9.49 17.19
C ALA A 53 27.90 10.15 17.10
N ASN A 54 28.94 9.53 17.67
CA ASN A 54 30.32 10.02 17.57
C ASN A 54 30.99 9.70 16.22
N ILE A 55 30.36 8.87 15.39
CA ILE A 55 30.87 8.52 14.06
C ILE A 55 30.52 9.64 13.08
N LYS A 56 31.54 10.11 12.34
CA LYS A 56 31.35 11.10 11.28
C LYS A 56 30.67 10.44 10.08
N LEU A 57 29.53 11.00 9.68
CA LEU A 57 28.81 10.61 8.48
C LEU A 57 29.24 11.46 7.25
N PRO A 58 29.22 10.90 6.03
CA PRO A 58 28.84 9.52 5.71
C PRO A 58 29.89 8.50 6.19
N ALA A 59 29.42 7.34 6.66
CA ALA A 59 30.28 6.28 7.20
C ALA A 59 30.19 5.02 6.35
N LYS A 60 31.34 4.36 6.15
CA LYS A 60 31.42 3.08 5.45
C LYS A 60 31.25 1.94 6.45
N VAL A 61 30.21 1.13 6.29
CA VAL A 61 29.85 0.03 7.19
C VAL A 61 29.93 -1.29 6.43
N THR A 62 30.33 -2.36 7.11
CA THR A 62 30.36 -3.73 6.59
C THR A 62 29.62 -4.65 7.55
N ILE A 63 28.59 -5.33 7.07
CA ILE A 63 27.81 -6.32 7.83
C ILE A 63 27.98 -7.69 7.19
N ASN A 64 28.23 -8.73 7.98
CA ASN A 64 28.30 -10.11 7.48
C ASN A 64 26.91 -10.77 7.56
N VAL A 65 26.44 -11.32 6.44
CA VAL A 65 25.23 -12.18 6.37
C VAL A 65 25.62 -13.61 5.95
N PRO A 66 24.88 -14.66 6.34
CA PRO A 66 25.25 -16.03 5.97
C PRO A 66 25.27 -16.22 4.45
N ALA A 67 26.28 -16.89 3.90
CA ALA A 67 26.41 -17.08 2.46
C ALA A 67 25.27 -17.92 1.85
N SER A 68 24.62 -18.76 2.66
CA SER A 68 23.46 -19.58 2.27
C SER A 68 22.23 -18.76 1.88
N THR A 69 22.14 -17.49 2.28
CA THR A 69 21.00 -16.61 1.97
C THR A 69 21.06 -16.04 0.55
N GLY A 70 22.23 -16.08 -0.09
CA GLY A 70 22.47 -15.42 -1.38
C GLY A 70 22.72 -13.91 -1.29
N GLY A 71 22.74 -13.34 -0.07
CA GLY A 71 22.97 -11.90 0.17
C GLY A 71 21.73 -11.17 0.70
N PRO A 72 21.80 -9.83 0.81
CA PRO A 72 20.68 -9.01 1.26
C PRO A 72 19.62 -8.85 0.16
N GLU A 73 18.35 -8.83 0.56
CA GLU A 73 17.24 -8.38 -0.29
C GLU A 73 17.17 -6.86 -0.31
N LEU A 74 17.47 -6.21 0.82
CA LEU A 74 17.40 -4.76 0.99
C LEU A 74 18.53 -4.26 1.89
N VAL A 75 19.12 -3.13 1.49
CA VAL A 75 19.98 -2.31 2.34
C VAL A 75 19.51 -0.87 2.15
N ALA A 76 19.09 -0.22 3.23
CA ALA A 76 18.53 1.12 3.19
C ALA A 76 18.92 1.92 4.44
N TYR A 77 18.87 3.25 4.35
CA TYR A 77 18.90 4.13 5.52
C TYR A 77 17.54 4.78 5.74
N ARG A 78 17.27 5.23 6.98
CA ARG A 78 16.12 6.07 7.28
C ARG A 78 16.47 7.55 7.17
N GLY A 79 15.75 8.28 6.31
CA GLY A 79 15.89 9.72 6.14
C GLY A 79 15.26 10.52 7.27
N LEU A 80 15.45 11.84 7.23
CA LEU A 80 14.84 12.77 8.21
C LEU A 80 13.31 12.86 8.11
N ASP A 81 12.76 12.43 6.98
CA ASP A 81 11.32 12.30 6.70
C ASP A 81 10.77 10.91 7.09
N GLU A 82 11.57 10.12 7.83
CA GLU A 82 11.26 8.78 8.31
C GLU A 82 11.07 7.73 7.20
N GLN A 83 11.34 8.07 5.94
CA GLN A 83 11.27 7.14 4.82
C GLN A 83 12.55 6.33 4.66
N LEU A 84 12.42 5.12 4.10
CA LEU A 84 13.56 4.28 3.76
C LEU A 84 14.07 4.59 2.35
N TYR A 85 15.37 4.79 2.24
CA TYR A 85 16.07 5.04 0.99
C TYR A 85 17.12 3.96 0.75
N MET A 86 17.07 3.30 -0.40
CA MET A 86 18.02 2.24 -0.75
C MET A 86 19.45 2.78 -0.82
N LEU A 87 20.39 1.97 -0.34
CA LEU A 87 21.82 2.19 -0.43
C LEU A 87 22.41 1.28 -1.50
N ASP A 88 23.33 1.83 -2.29
CA ASP A 88 24.25 1.01 -3.07
C ASP A 88 25.19 0.26 -2.12
N TYR A 89 25.47 -1.00 -2.45
CA TYR A 89 26.34 -1.86 -1.67
C TYR A 89 27.19 -2.77 -2.56
N ASP A 90 28.37 -3.11 -2.05
CA ASP A 90 29.24 -4.14 -2.60
C ASP A 90 29.16 -5.42 -1.76
N THR A 91 29.34 -6.58 -2.39
CA THR A 91 29.42 -7.86 -1.69
C THR A 91 30.76 -8.55 -1.94
N GLN A 92 31.28 -9.20 -0.90
CA GLN A 92 32.48 -10.03 -0.99
C GLN A 92 32.28 -11.33 -0.22
N ALA A 93 32.62 -12.46 -0.85
CA ALA A 93 32.62 -13.75 -0.17
C ALA A 93 33.65 -13.77 0.97
N ASN A 94 33.23 -14.27 2.13
CA ASN A 94 34.02 -14.33 3.36
C ASN A 94 33.77 -15.65 4.10
N GLY A 95 34.25 -16.76 3.54
CA GLY A 95 33.98 -18.11 4.07
C GLY A 95 32.50 -18.46 4.02
N ASP A 96 31.91 -18.80 5.17
CA ASP A 96 30.47 -19.09 5.31
C ASP A 96 29.59 -17.83 5.30
N TRP A 97 30.18 -16.66 5.02
CA TRP A 97 29.53 -15.35 5.09
C TRP A 97 29.71 -14.57 3.79
N ILE A 98 28.84 -13.59 3.59
CA ILE A 98 28.96 -12.53 2.59
C ILE A 98 29.14 -11.22 3.36
N ALA A 99 30.27 -10.55 3.14
CA ALA A 99 30.52 -9.21 3.65
C ALA A 99 29.79 -8.19 2.75
N VAL A 100 28.77 -7.54 3.30
CA VAL A 100 27.96 -6.50 2.63
C VAL A 100 28.48 -5.14 3.06
N THR A 101 29.03 -4.37 2.12
CA THR A 101 29.68 -3.09 2.40
C THR A 101 28.94 -1.94 1.72
N PHE A 102 28.56 -0.92 2.48
CA PHE A 102 27.84 0.25 1.97
C PHE A 102 28.31 1.53 2.68
N THR A 103 27.97 2.69 2.12
CA THR A 103 28.26 4.00 2.73
C THR A 103 26.96 4.69 3.08
N THR A 104 26.70 4.91 4.36
CA THR A 104 25.45 5.52 4.84
C THR A 104 25.62 7.01 5.14
N PRO A 105 24.71 7.89 4.68
CA PRO A 105 24.69 9.30 5.05
C PRO A 105 23.95 9.58 6.38
N PHE A 106 23.20 8.60 6.89
CA PHE A 106 22.43 8.70 8.14
C PHE A 106 22.80 7.59 9.13
N ALA A 107 22.44 7.78 10.39
CA ALA A 107 22.80 6.88 11.47
C ALA A 107 21.96 5.61 11.50
N GLU A 108 20.70 5.65 11.05
CA GLU A 108 19.78 4.51 11.07
C GLU A 108 19.80 3.75 9.75
N ILE A 109 20.05 2.45 9.84
CA ILE A 109 20.14 1.53 8.71
C ILE A 109 19.18 0.36 8.91
N GLN A 110 18.62 -0.12 7.81
CA GLN A 110 17.83 -1.33 7.72
C GLN A 110 18.47 -2.25 6.68
N LEU A 111 18.80 -3.46 7.08
CA LEU A 111 19.27 -4.53 6.21
C LEU A 111 18.32 -5.72 6.35
N GLU A 112 17.85 -6.25 5.22
CA GLU A 112 16.96 -7.40 5.18
C GLU A 112 17.53 -8.52 4.32
N TYR A 113 17.28 -9.76 4.74
CA TYR A 113 17.52 -10.94 3.91
C TYR A 113 16.55 -12.06 4.28
N TYR A 114 16.44 -13.03 3.38
CA TYR A 114 15.69 -14.25 3.62
C TYR A 114 16.62 -15.42 3.85
N ASP A 115 16.27 -16.27 4.82
CA ASP A 115 17.01 -17.49 5.12
C ASP A 115 16.08 -18.71 5.17
N ALA A 116 16.63 -19.89 4.94
CA ALA A 116 15.88 -21.12 4.95
C ALA A 116 15.73 -21.66 6.39
N PHE A 117 14.56 -22.18 6.72
CA PHE A 117 14.37 -23.03 7.89
C PHE A 117 14.34 -24.50 7.47
N ASN A 118 14.66 -25.39 8.41
CA ASN A 118 14.53 -26.83 8.21
C ASN A 118 13.11 -27.28 8.50
N VAL A 119 12.60 -28.20 7.68
CA VAL A 119 11.28 -28.82 7.85
C VAL A 119 11.46 -30.31 8.09
N ASP A 120 10.88 -30.80 9.18
CA ASP A 120 10.78 -32.23 9.48
C ASP A 120 9.32 -32.54 9.88
N GLY A 121 8.56 -33.07 8.92
CA GLY A 121 7.11 -33.22 9.05
C GLY A 121 6.40 -31.88 9.34
N GLY A 122 5.67 -31.81 10.46
CA GLY A 122 5.01 -30.59 10.93
C GLY A 122 5.91 -29.63 11.72
N THR A 123 7.18 -29.96 11.92
CA THR A 123 8.10 -29.14 12.72
C THR A 123 8.96 -28.28 11.80
N ARG A 124 9.02 -26.98 12.09
CA ARG A 124 9.98 -26.03 11.51
C ARG A 124 11.05 -25.72 12.55
N SER A 125 12.31 -25.67 12.13
CA SER A 125 13.43 -25.29 12.99
C SER A 125 14.40 -24.37 12.27
N TYR A 126 14.94 -23.40 13.00
CA TYR A 126 15.82 -22.37 12.46
C TYR A 126 16.90 -21.99 13.46
N GLN A 127 18.09 -21.71 12.93
CA GLN A 127 19.20 -21.17 13.70
C GLN A 127 19.64 -19.84 13.07
N TYR A 128 19.35 -18.75 13.75
CA TYR A 128 19.94 -17.46 13.42
C TYR A 128 21.37 -17.38 13.97
N ARG A 129 22.26 -16.74 13.21
CA ARG A 129 23.66 -16.49 13.61
C ARG A 129 24.01 -15.02 13.40
N TRP A 130 24.50 -14.38 14.45
CA TRP A 130 25.10 -13.05 14.41
C TRP A 130 26.62 -13.18 14.35
N TYR A 131 27.25 -12.53 13.37
CA TYR A 131 28.70 -12.59 13.20
C TYR A 131 29.47 -11.89 14.32
N GLY A 132 28.92 -10.79 14.85
CA GLY A 132 29.62 -9.96 15.84
C GLY A 132 30.52 -8.90 15.20
N ASP A 133 30.11 -8.33 14.06
CA ASP A 133 30.90 -7.36 13.27
C ASP A 133 31.41 -6.18 14.10
N TYR A 134 30.58 -5.69 15.00
CA TYR A 134 30.83 -4.47 15.78
C TYR A 134 30.48 -4.66 17.24
N ALA A 135 31.07 -3.82 18.09
CA ALA A 135 30.54 -3.62 19.43
C ALA A 135 29.15 -2.99 19.33
N VAL A 136 28.26 -3.39 20.23
CA VAL A 136 26.87 -2.93 20.27
C VAL A 136 26.52 -2.52 21.70
N ASN A 137 26.11 -1.28 21.92
CA ASN A 137 25.73 -0.83 23.28
C ASN A 137 24.41 -1.47 23.73
N GLN A 138 23.43 -1.54 22.83
CA GLN A 138 22.10 -2.09 23.08
C GLN A 138 21.71 -3.09 21.98
N PHE A 139 21.92 -4.36 22.24
CA PHE A 139 21.55 -5.46 21.35
C PHE A 139 20.24 -6.11 21.79
N SER A 140 19.33 -6.36 20.84
CA SER A 140 18.07 -7.06 21.08
C SER A 140 17.66 -7.96 19.92
N PHE A 141 16.92 -9.02 20.28
CA PHE A 141 16.23 -9.90 19.35
C PHE A 141 14.72 -9.78 19.53
N GLU A 142 13.99 -9.82 18.43
CA GLU A 142 12.56 -10.04 18.41
C GLU A 142 12.24 -11.19 17.46
N VAL A 143 11.40 -12.11 17.90
CA VAL A 143 10.94 -13.22 17.07
C VAL A 143 9.43 -13.23 17.04
N GLN A 144 8.88 -13.20 15.83
CA GLN A 144 7.45 -13.31 15.59
C GLN A 144 7.08 -14.80 15.48
N ARG A 145 6.03 -15.22 16.19
CA ARG A 145 5.42 -16.54 15.99
C ARG A 145 4.57 -16.51 14.73
N PRO A 146 4.80 -17.40 13.75
CA PRO A 146 3.98 -17.45 12.54
C PRO A 146 2.49 -17.66 12.84
N MET A 147 1.62 -17.18 11.95
CA MET A 147 0.21 -17.49 12.04
C MET A 147 0.00 -19.01 11.99
N THR A 148 -1.01 -19.50 12.72
CA THR A 148 -1.33 -20.93 12.92
C THR A 148 -0.25 -21.79 13.62
N ALA A 149 0.95 -21.26 13.84
CA ALA A 149 2.02 -21.99 14.53
C ALA A 149 1.71 -22.20 16.02
N THR A 150 2.11 -23.37 16.51
CA THR A 150 1.97 -23.79 17.91
C THR A 150 3.30 -24.28 18.46
N ASN A 151 3.38 -24.46 19.78
CA ASN A 151 4.55 -25.04 20.45
C ASN A 151 5.88 -24.38 20.07
N MET A 152 5.89 -23.04 19.97
CA MET A 152 7.12 -22.31 19.69
C MET A 152 8.03 -22.34 20.91
N THR A 153 9.28 -22.74 20.72
CA THR A 153 10.27 -22.83 21.79
C THR A 153 11.63 -22.31 21.32
N PHE A 154 12.43 -21.85 22.28
CA PHE A 154 13.76 -21.31 22.06
C PHE A 154 14.77 -22.04 22.95
N LYS A 155 16.01 -22.22 22.49
CA LYS A 155 17.08 -22.70 23.37
C LYS A 155 17.59 -21.57 24.27
N GLU A 156 17.67 -20.37 23.71
CA GLU A 156 18.04 -19.16 24.42
C GLU A 156 16.83 -18.62 25.20
N SER A 157 17.09 -18.00 26.34
CA SER A 157 16.02 -17.39 27.13
C SER A 157 15.38 -16.27 26.32
N MET A 158 14.07 -16.31 26.13
CA MET A 158 13.30 -15.21 25.55
C MET A 158 12.37 -14.62 26.62
N GLY A 159 11.97 -13.37 26.46
CA GLY A 159 10.92 -12.76 27.27
C GLY A 159 9.56 -13.44 27.10
N SER A 160 8.62 -13.09 27.96
CA SER A 160 7.24 -13.57 27.87
C SER A 160 6.60 -13.16 26.54
N ALA A 161 5.79 -14.06 25.98
CA ALA A 161 5.00 -13.78 24.78
C ALA A 161 4.17 -12.48 24.93
N GLN A 162 4.31 -11.57 23.98
CA GLN A 162 3.54 -10.33 23.87
C GLN A 162 2.70 -10.35 22.59
N VAL A 163 1.49 -9.80 22.62
CA VAL A 163 0.67 -9.63 21.41
C VAL A 163 0.96 -8.25 20.83
N GLY A 164 1.36 -8.21 19.56
CA GLY A 164 1.61 -6.99 18.81
C GLY A 164 0.32 -6.31 18.33
N PRO A 165 0.43 -5.08 17.80
CA PRO A 165 -0.72 -4.33 17.28
C PRO A 165 -1.38 -5.00 16.06
N ASP A 166 -0.66 -5.87 15.37
CA ASP A 166 -1.13 -6.70 14.25
C ASP A 166 -1.82 -8.00 14.72
N GLY A 167 -1.95 -8.23 16.03
CA GLY A 167 -2.53 -9.44 16.60
C GLY A 167 -1.59 -10.67 16.60
N LEU A 168 -0.36 -10.53 16.10
CA LEU A 168 0.63 -11.61 16.14
C LEU A 168 1.33 -11.67 17.50
N THR A 169 1.95 -12.81 17.78
CA THR A 169 2.68 -13.02 19.05
C THR A 169 4.17 -12.84 18.84
N TYR A 170 4.81 -12.06 19.71
CA TYR A 170 6.22 -11.73 19.66
C TYR A 170 6.94 -12.14 20.95
N TYR A 171 8.20 -12.52 20.81
CA TYR A 171 9.11 -12.84 21.90
C TYR A 171 10.34 -11.94 21.77
N VAL A 172 10.72 -11.25 22.85
CA VAL A 172 11.83 -10.29 22.84
C VAL A 172 12.90 -10.75 23.82
N ASN A 173 14.16 -10.69 23.39
CA ASN A 173 15.32 -10.79 24.28
C ASN A 173 16.13 -9.50 24.19
N ASN A 174 16.33 -8.84 25.33
CA ASN A 174 17.24 -7.70 25.46
C ASN A 174 18.60 -8.22 25.93
N VAL A 175 19.52 -8.45 25.00
CA VAL A 175 20.87 -8.96 25.29
C VAL A 175 21.70 -7.91 26.03
N GLY A 176 21.50 -6.64 25.70
CA GLY A 176 22.27 -5.52 26.27
C GLY A 176 23.56 -5.28 25.50
N THR A 177 24.65 -4.96 26.21
CA THR A 177 25.92 -4.62 25.59
C THR A 177 26.68 -5.86 25.11
N VAL A 178 27.23 -5.79 23.90
CA VAL A 178 27.99 -6.86 23.24
C VAL A 178 29.31 -6.30 22.74
N GLU A 179 30.41 -6.98 23.04
CA GLU A 179 31.74 -6.60 22.54
C GLU A 179 31.93 -7.03 21.08
N SER A 180 32.73 -6.26 20.32
CA SER A 180 33.10 -6.63 18.95
C SER A 180 33.76 -8.01 18.90
N GLY A 181 33.41 -8.80 17.88
CA GLY A 181 33.87 -10.17 17.73
C GLY A 181 33.07 -11.20 18.53
N THR A 182 32.10 -10.78 19.35
CA THR A 182 31.22 -11.70 20.07
C THR A 182 30.09 -12.17 19.15
N SER A 183 30.17 -13.42 18.70
CA SER A 183 29.10 -14.06 17.94
C SER A 183 27.94 -14.47 18.85
N PHE A 184 26.71 -14.43 18.33
CA PHE A 184 25.52 -14.94 19.01
C PHE A 184 24.75 -15.90 18.11
N SER A 185 24.04 -16.86 18.69
CA SER A 185 23.11 -17.71 17.96
C SER A 185 21.77 -17.78 18.67
N LEU A 186 20.69 -17.79 17.91
CA LEU A 186 19.34 -18.05 18.40
C LEU A 186 18.80 -19.29 17.70
N ASN A 187 18.38 -20.28 18.47
CA ASN A 187 17.81 -21.52 18.00
C ASN A 187 16.32 -21.56 18.37
N MET A 188 15.47 -21.72 17.36
CA MET A 188 14.03 -21.80 17.55
C MET A 188 13.42 -22.95 16.79
N GLN A 189 12.27 -23.41 17.29
CA GLN A 189 11.45 -24.40 16.62
C GLN A 189 9.97 -24.12 16.91
N TYR A 190 9.11 -24.54 16.00
CA TYR A 190 7.65 -24.47 16.16
C TYR A 190 6.97 -25.56 15.33
N SER A 191 5.71 -25.83 15.65
CA SER A 191 4.87 -26.81 14.93
C SER A 191 3.83 -26.08 14.08
N LYS A 192 3.71 -26.47 12.81
CA LYS A 192 2.74 -25.94 11.85
C LYS A 192 2.45 -26.99 10.78
N ASN A 193 1.17 -27.18 10.44
CA ASN A 193 0.71 -28.25 9.56
C ASN A 193 0.13 -27.73 8.23
N ASP A 194 0.33 -26.45 7.95
CA ASP A 194 -0.13 -25.74 6.76
C ASP A 194 0.96 -24.79 6.27
N ASP A 195 0.73 -24.14 5.12
CA ASP A 195 1.62 -23.15 4.50
C ASP A 195 1.05 -21.72 4.57
N VAL A 196 0.13 -21.45 5.52
CA VAL A 196 -0.45 -20.11 5.71
C VAL A 196 0.63 -19.16 6.21
N LEU A 197 0.79 -18.01 5.54
CA LEU A 197 1.74 -16.97 5.91
C LEU A 197 1.11 -15.97 6.89
N SER A 198 1.90 -15.33 7.76
CA SER A 198 1.39 -14.32 8.69
C SER A 198 0.87 -13.06 8.00
N ARG A 199 1.55 -12.63 6.95
CA ARG A 199 1.15 -11.57 6.04
C ARG A 199 0.36 -12.17 4.89
N SER A 200 -0.77 -12.80 5.19
CA SER A 200 -1.82 -13.02 4.20
C SER A 200 -2.67 -11.75 4.08
N ASP A 201 -3.25 -11.47 2.90
CA ASP A 201 -4.08 -10.29 2.56
C ASP A 201 -5.34 -10.09 3.45
N THR A 202 -5.42 -10.78 4.59
CA THR A 202 -6.50 -10.79 5.57
C THR A 202 -6.22 -9.89 6.78
N LEU A 203 -5.10 -9.15 6.83
CA LEU A 203 -4.90 -8.12 7.84
C LEU A 203 -5.96 -7.04 7.65
N SER A 204 -6.92 -7.00 8.56
CA SER A 204 -8.01 -6.03 8.56
C SER A 204 -7.42 -4.63 8.70
N VAL A 205 -7.42 -3.85 7.62
CA VAL A 205 -6.94 -2.48 7.63
C VAL A 205 -7.91 -1.66 8.48
N GLU A 206 -7.51 -1.31 9.69
CA GLU A 206 -8.27 -0.35 10.49
C GLU A 206 -7.97 1.05 9.93
N PRO A 207 -8.98 1.82 9.53
CA PRO A 207 -8.74 3.15 8.98
C PRO A 207 -8.07 4.01 10.06
N SER A 208 -7.00 4.71 9.69
CA SER A 208 -6.20 5.55 10.60
C SER A 208 -7.01 6.68 11.25
N GLN A 209 -8.22 6.92 10.77
CA GLN A 209 -9.23 7.79 11.35
C GLN A 209 -10.59 7.09 11.25
N PRO A 210 -11.48 7.23 12.25
CA PRO A 210 -12.86 6.79 12.09
C PRO A 210 -13.45 7.45 10.84
N LEU A 211 -14.22 6.69 10.06
CA LEU A 211 -15.01 7.22 8.95
C LEU A 211 -16.09 8.17 9.51
N THR A 212 -15.72 9.41 9.80
CA THR A 212 -16.66 10.49 10.06
C THR A 212 -17.22 10.99 8.72
N GLU A 213 -18.50 11.37 8.69
CA GLU A 213 -19.22 11.77 7.47
C GLU A 213 -18.63 13.02 6.78
N GLU A 214 -17.74 13.76 7.45
CA GLU A 214 -17.00 14.89 6.89
C GLU A 214 -15.65 14.44 6.32
N ILE A 215 -15.67 13.92 5.08
CA ILE A 215 -14.47 13.72 4.27
C ILE A 215 -14.32 14.95 3.36
N GLU A 216 -13.16 15.62 3.39
CA GLU A 216 -12.86 16.72 2.45
C GLU A 216 -13.02 16.24 0.99
N GLY A 217 -13.89 16.92 0.23
CA GLY A 217 -14.20 16.59 -1.16
C GLY A 217 -15.49 15.77 -1.37
N ARG A 218 -16.14 15.26 -0.32
CA ARG A 218 -17.45 14.59 -0.43
C ARG A 218 -18.57 15.56 -0.06
N GLN A 219 -19.24 16.13 -1.05
CA GLN A 219 -20.42 16.96 -0.82
C GLN A 219 -21.59 16.05 -0.40
N SER A 220 -22.06 16.18 0.84
CA SER A 220 -23.19 15.42 1.35
C SER A 220 -24.50 15.89 0.69
N PHE A 221 -25.46 14.98 0.45
CA PHE A 221 -26.76 15.33 -0.15
C PHE A 221 -27.48 16.50 0.56
N PRO A 222 -27.45 16.62 1.91
CA PRO A 222 -28.01 17.78 2.62
C PRO A 222 -27.36 19.12 2.26
N GLN A 223 -26.08 19.15 1.90
CA GLN A 223 -25.37 20.38 1.48
C GLN A 223 -25.74 20.82 0.07
N ILE A 224 -26.08 19.89 -0.83
CA ILE A 224 -26.46 20.18 -2.22
C ILE A 224 -27.95 20.55 -2.34
N LEU A 225 -28.78 20.06 -1.42
CA LEU A 225 -30.23 20.25 -1.44
C LEU A 225 -30.69 21.73 -1.51
N PRO A 226 -30.11 22.69 -0.75
CA PRO A 226 -30.49 24.10 -0.85
C PRO A 226 -30.22 24.69 -2.23
N ILE A 227 -29.12 24.30 -2.87
CA ILE A 227 -28.75 24.75 -4.22
C ILE A 227 -29.75 24.21 -5.24
N LEU A 228 -30.10 22.92 -5.15
CA LEU A 228 -31.12 22.32 -6.02
C LEU A 228 -32.47 23.01 -5.87
N LEU A 229 -32.89 23.30 -4.64
CA LEU A 229 -34.13 24.03 -4.38
C LEU A 229 -34.09 25.46 -4.92
N ALA A 230 -32.96 26.16 -4.79
CA ALA A 230 -32.78 27.50 -5.35
C ALA A 230 -32.84 27.50 -6.89
N VAL A 231 -32.18 26.55 -7.55
CA VAL A 231 -32.23 26.37 -9.01
C VAL A 231 -33.65 26.03 -9.46
N LEU A 232 -34.32 25.11 -8.77
CA LEU A 232 -35.71 24.74 -9.06
C LEU A 232 -36.65 25.94 -8.93
N ALA A 233 -36.49 26.76 -7.88
CA ALA A 233 -37.28 27.98 -7.69
C ALA A 233 -37.08 28.97 -8.84
N LEU A 234 -35.83 29.19 -9.27
CA LEU A 234 -35.53 30.06 -10.42
C LEU A 234 -36.17 29.56 -11.72
N VAL A 235 -36.14 28.24 -11.96
CA VAL A 235 -36.78 27.62 -13.12
C VAL A 235 -38.29 27.84 -13.09
N LEU A 236 -38.94 27.62 -11.94
CA LEU A 236 -40.38 27.80 -11.78
C LEU A 236 -40.80 29.26 -11.97
N ILE A 237 -40.02 30.22 -11.46
CA ILE A 237 -40.26 31.66 -11.70
C ILE A 237 -40.14 31.98 -13.19
N GLY A 238 -39.09 31.48 -13.86
CA GLY A 238 -38.90 31.68 -15.29
C GLY A 238 -40.06 31.13 -16.13
N LEU A 239 -40.51 29.91 -15.83
CA LEU A 239 -41.67 29.29 -16.47
C LEU A 239 -42.96 30.07 -16.20
N GLY A 240 -43.16 30.54 -14.97
CA GLY A 240 -44.32 31.38 -14.61
C GLY A 240 -44.37 32.70 -15.37
N LEU A 241 -43.23 33.40 -15.48
CA LEU A 241 -43.12 34.64 -16.25
C LEU A 241 -43.34 34.41 -17.76
N TYR A 242 -42.84 33.30 -18.30
CA TYR A 242 -43.06 32.91 -19.70
C TYR A 242 -44.55 32.67 -19.97
N TRP A 243 -45.21 31.89 -19.12
CA TRP A 243 -46.64 31.57 -19.26
C TRP A 243 -47.54 32.79 -19.08
N TYR A 244 -47.20 33.68 -18.15
CA TYR A 244 -47.89 34.96 -17.94
C TYR A 244 -47.81 35.84 -19.19
N LYS A 245 -46.64 35.95 -19.81
CA LYS A 245 -46.48 36.69 -21.08
C LYS A 245 -47.30 36.09 -22.23
N GLN A 246 -47.41 34.76 -22.29
CA GLN A 246 -48.17 34.08 -23.34
C GLN A 246 -49.69 34.23 -23.18
N THR A 247 -50.18 34.29 -21.94
CA THR A 247 -51.62 34.41 -21.63
C THR A 247 -52.14 35.83 -21.66
N THR A 248 -51.29 36.83 -21.41
CA THR A 248 -51.67 38.27 -21.49
C THR A 248 -51.61 38.83 -22.93
N GLY A 249 -51.22 38.02 -23.91
CA GLY A 249 -51.00 38.42 -25.31
C GLY A 249 -52.17 38.23 -26.28
N LYS A 250 -53.37 37.82 -25.83
CA LYS A 250 -54.56 37.69 -26.70
C LYS A 250 -55.64 38.70 -26.31
N ARG A 251 -55.51 39.91 -26.88
CA ARG A 251 -56.59 40.90 -26.97
C ARG A 251 -57.74 40.29 -27.77
N LEU A 252 -58.95 40.31 -27.21
CA LEU A 252 -60.20 40.05 -27.94
C LEU A 252 -60.39 41.12 -29.03
N PRO A 253 -60.81 40.71 -30.23
CA PRO A 253 -61.82 41.51 -30.93
C PRO A 253 -62.96 40.66 -31.52
N ASN A 254 -64.15 40.99 -31.02
CA ASN A 254 -65.33 41.37 -31.80
C ASN A 254 -66.06 40.28 -32.60
N GLU A 255 -67.07 39.70 -31.94
CA GLU A 255 -68.26 39.20 -32.62
C GLU A 255 -68.99 40.34 -33.36
N ARG A 256 -69.13 40.23 -34.68
CA ARG A 256 -70.32 40.73 -35.38
C ARG A 256 -70.74 39.77 -36.48
N ALA A 257 -71.94 39.23 -36.26
CA ALA A 257 -72.80 38.50 -37.17
C ALA A 257 -73.13 39.31 -38.44
N ASN A 258 -73.51 38.62 -39.53
CA ASN A 258 -74.92 38.48 -39.98
C ASN A 258 -75.02 38.15 -41.49
N ARG A 259 -76.09 37.43 -41.85
CA ARG A 259 -76.65 37.11 -43.20
C ARG A 259 -76.05 35.87 -43.88
N SER A 260 -76.78 34.95 -44.52
CA SER A 260 -78.22 34.80 -44.81
C SER A 260 -78.40 33.42 -45.48
N HIS A 261 -79.63 32.86 -45.38
CA HIS A 261 -80.15 31.63 -46.00
C HIS A 261 -79.61 31.22 -47.39
N GLY A 262 -79.53 29.90 -47.62
CA GLY A 262 -79.47 29.34 -48.97
C GLY A 262 -79.19 27.84 -49.10
N SER A 263 -80.15 26.99 -48.68
CA SER A 263 -80.49 25.68 -49.28
C SER A 263 -79.40 24.76 -49.86
N ARG A 264 -79.26 23.61 -49.18
CA ARG A 264 -79.18 22.23 -49.69
C ARG A 264 -77.93 21.75 -50.46
N LYS A 265 -77.50 20.59 -49.93
CA LYS A 265 -76.77 19.45 -50.52
C LYS A 265 -75.24 19.50 -50.48
N ALA A 266 -74.73 18.69 -49.53
CA ALA A 266 -73.80 17.58 -49.71
C ALA A 266 -72.46 17.88 -50.42
N ALA A 267 -71.30 17.47 -49.95
CA ALA A 267 -70.94 16.61 -48.84
C ALA A 267 -69.60 17.09 -48.27
N VAL A 268 -69.49 16.95 -46.96
CA VAL A 268 -68.37 17.32 -46.11
C VAL A 268 -67.24 16.31 -46.30
N VAL A 269 -66.06 16.76 -46.71
CA VAL A 269 -64.81 16.01 -46.46
C VAL A 269 -64.31 16.49 -45.12
N SER A 270 -64.62 15.68 -44.11
CA SER A 270 -64.14 15.78 -42.74
C SER A 270 -62.72 15.21 -42.69
N ASP A 271 -61.76 16.05 -42.34
CA ASP A 271 -60.47 15.61 -41.82
C ASP A 271 -60.67 15.20 -40.35
N THR A 272 -61.01 13.92 -40.16
CA THR A 272 -61.08 13.26 -38.85
C THR A 272 -60.12 12.07 -38.90
N ASP A 273 -58.84 12.32 -38.63
CA ASP A 273 -57.81 11.29 -38.50
C ASP A 273 -57.91 10.64 -37.11
N ASP A 274 -58.88 9.72 -36.97
CA ASP A 274 -59.07 8.94 -35.75
C ASP A 274 -57.85 8.00 -35.55
N PRO A 275 -57.22 7.96 -34.36
CA PRO A 275 -55.95 7.27 -34.18
C PRO A 275 -56.08 5.75 -34.32
N ILE A 276 -55.47 5.17 -35.36
CA ILE A 276 -55.35 3.72 -35.51
C ILE A 276 -54.25 3.18 -34.58
N TYR A 277 -54.51 2.06 -33.90
CA TYR A 277 -53.53 1.38 -33.04
C TYR A 277 -53.23 -0.04 -33.53
N CYS A 278 -52.00 -0.50 -33.32
CA CYS A 278 -51.60 -1.87 -33.65
C CYS A 278 -52.24 -2.88 -32.68
N HIS A 279 -52.97 -3.85 -33.22
CA HIS A 279 -53.62 -4.90 -32.43
C HIS A 279 -52.65 -5.89 -31.75
N GLN A 280 -51.37 -5.95 -32.17
CA GLN A 280 -50.38 -6.82 -31.53
C GLN A 280 -49.60 -6.09 -30.42
N CYS A 281 -49.11 -4.86 -30.65
CA CYS A 281 -48.24 -4.17 -29.70
C CYS A 281 -48.86 -2.92 -29.05
N GLY A 282 -50.10 -2.56 -29.40
CA GLY A 282 -50.84 -1.45 -28.80
C GLY A 282 -50.35 -0.04 -29.16
N LYS A 283 -49.28 0.11 -29.95
CA LYS A 283 -48.76 1.43 -30.35
C LYS A 283 -49.56 2.07 -31.48
N ARG A 284 -49.68 3.39 -31.45
CA ARG A 284 -50.36 4.20 -32.47
C ARG A 284 -49.63 4.11 -33.81
N ALA A 285 -50.40 4.01 -34.90
CA ALA A 285 -49.93 4.10 -36.27
C ALA A 285 -50.60 5.28 -36.98
N SER A 286 -49.96 5.81 -38.02
CA SER A 286 -50.60 6.81 -38.90
C SER A 286 -51.56 6.12 -39.87
N GLY A 287 -52.66 6.80 -40.23
CA GLY A 287 -53.70 6.25 -41.10
C GLY A 287 -53.20 5.71 -42.46
N SER A 288 -52.05 6.20 -42.94
CA SER A 288 -51.43 5.80 -44.19
C SER A 288 -50.51 4.56 -44.11
N ASP A 289 -50.16 4.05 -42.92
CA ASP A 289 -49.24 2.92 -42.78
C ASP A 289 -49.93 1.57 -43.04
N ALA A 290 -49.27 0.67 -43.78
CA ALA A 290 -49.77 -0.70 -44.02
C ALA A 290 -49.26 -1.72 -42.98
N PHE A 291 -48.11 -1.45 -42.37
CA PHE A 291 -47.46 -2.29 -41.37
C PHE A 291 -47.06 -1.43 -40.16
N CYS A 292 -47.11 -2.00 -38.95
CA CYS A 292 -46.68 -1.31 -37.75
C CYS A 292 -45.17 -1.08 -37.78
N ARG A 293 -44.73 0.18 -37.72
CA ARG A 293 -43.30 0.53 -37.70
C ARG A 293 -42.52 -0.01 -36.49
N SER A 294 -43.21 -0.31 -35.39
CA SER A 294 -42.55 -0.80 -34.17
C SER A 294 -42.35 -2.32 -34.15
N CYS A 295 -43.26 -3.12 -34.72
CA CYS A 295 -43.19 -4.58 -34.64
C CYS A 295 -43.34 -5.31 -35.99
N GLY A 296 -43.50 -4.58 -37.09
CA GLY A 296 -43.59 -5.14 -38.45
C GLY A 296 -44.91 -5.83 -38.79
N THR A 297 -45.87 -5.95 -37.87
CA THR A 297 -47.14 -6.63 -38.13
C THR A 297 -48.04 -5.81 -39.05
N ARG A 298 -48.69 -6.46 -40.03
CA ARG A 298 -49.65 -5.80 -40.95
C ARG A 298 -50.85 -5.27 -40.18
N LEU A 299 -51.18 -3.99 -40.38
CA LEU A 299 -52.34 -3.37 -39.74
C LEU A 299 -53.61 -3.80 -40.47
N ARG A 300 -54.63 -4.21 -39.71
CA ARG A 300 -55.97 -4.49 -40.26
C ARG A 300 -56.66 -3.14 -40.43
N ARG A 301 -56.83 -2.68 -41.67
CA ARG A 301 -57.72 -1.56 -41.98
C ARG A 301 -59.13 -2.15 -42.05
N GLY A 302 -60.07 -1.58 -41.30
CA GLY A 302 -61.49 -1.93 -41.50
C GLY A 302 -61.90 -1.47 -42.89
N GLU A 303 -62.55 -2.34 -43.65
CA GLU A 303 -63.34 -1.93 -44.83
C GLU A 303 -64.60 -1.19 -44.37
#